data_AF-A0A5C7H8J5-F1
#
_entry.id   AF-A0A5C7H8J5-F1
#
_cell.length_a   1.000
_cell.length_b   1.000
_cell.length_c   1.000
_cell.angle_alpha   90.00
_cell.angle_beta   90.00
_cell.angle_gamma   90.00
#
_symmetry.space_group_name_H-M   'P 1'
#
loop_
_entity.id
_entity.type
_entity.pdbx_description
1 polymer ?
#
loop_
_entity_poly.entity_id
_entity_poly.type
_entity_poly.pdbx_seq_one_letter_code
_entity_poly.pdbx_strand_id
1 'polypeptide(L)'
;MNYERPIYMCNSKATDILGEIIAALSAASIVFKQENVYSGELIKAAEKLYDFTIRNDTGHEQGTYTEVSACGGEARKFYNSTGYIDELVWGGTWLFFATGNNSYLEYATEKFEAAEDEEAISDTGIFYWNNKLTATAVLLTRLRFFHDLGYPYESAMESSSSRTDQLMCSYLSDEIFNKTEGGLILQSRDNGEPLEYAATATFLSKLYSDYLDLLRRSGVSCGSDGFSLKTLRSFSMSQVKYLLPCSNNYAPVKQILHLYTDKGFILKVNYILGDNPMKMSYMVGFGDKYPTQVHHRSASIPWDNHHYSCAEGDRWLYSTEPNPNVLLGALVAGPDEFDKFSDERGKPWFTEPSIASNAGLVAALVALHEPPRKSSNSITFNLGMDQMGIFDNIHLIT
;
A
#
# COMPACT_ATOMS: atom_id res chain seq x y z
N MET A 1 28.28 10.94 2.79
CA MET A 1 28.65 9.66 2.14
C MET A 1 29.75 9.94 1.14
N ASN A 2 30.85 9.21 1.15
CA ASN A 2 32.04 9.45 0.32
C ASN A 2 32.38 8.30 -0.64
N TYR A 3 31.54 7.26 -0.70
CA TYR A 3 31.64 6.17 -1.67
C TYR A 3 30.91 6.52 -2.97
N GLU A 4 31.31 5.87 -4.07
CA GLU A 4 30.68 6.05 -5.38
C GLU A 4 29.21 5.60 -5.35
N ARG A 5 28.32 6.40 -5.95
CA ARG A 5 26.89 6.09 -6.08
C ARG A 5 26.58 5.87 -7.56
N PRO A 6 26.75 4.65 -8.09
CA PRO A 6 26.56 4.37 -9.50
C PRO A 6 25.10 4.61 -9.91
N ILE A 7 24.91 4.99 -11.16
CA ILE A 7 23.59 5.16 -11.78
C ILE A 7 23.35 3.96 -12.69
N TYR A 8 22.26 3.24 -12.42
CA TYR A 8 21.79 2.14 -13.26
C TYR A 8 20.69 2.65 -14.18
N MET A 9 20.76 2.28 -15.46
CA MET A 9 19.85 2.77 -16.50
C MET A 9 19.03 1.60 -17.04
N CYS A 10 17.73 1.80 -17.06
CA CYS A 10 16.76 0.80 -17.51
C CYS A 10 16.29 1.12 -18.94
N ASN A 11 15.93 0.07 -19.68
CA ASN A 11 15.33 0.19 -21.00
C ASN A 11 13.87 -0.30 -20.94
N SER A 12 13.24 -0.47 -22.10
CA SER A 12 11.86 -0.93 -22.22
C SER A 12 11.56 -2.28 -21.57
N LYS A 13 12.59 -3.13 -21.36
CA LYS A 13 12.44 -4.43 -20.71
C LYS A 13 12.22 -4.35 -19.20
N ALA A 14 12.41 -3.19 -18.57
CA ALA A 14 12.08 -2.97 -17.16
C ALA A 14 10.60 -2.60 -16.98
N THR A 15 9.70 -3.47 -17.44
CA THR A 15 8.27 -3.17 -17.56
C THR A 15 7.60 -2.96 -16.21
N ASP A 16 7.97 -3.75 -15.20
CA ASP A 16 7.53 -3.63 -13.82
C ASP A 16 7.76 -2.22 -13.26
N ILE A 17 9.02 -1.74 -13.27
CA ILE A 17 9.36 -0.38 -12.81
C ILE A 17 8.62 0.68 -13.63
N LEU A 18 8.52 0.52 -14.95
CA LEU A 18 7.82 1.47 -15.80
C LEU A 18 6.33 1.54 -15.46
N GLY A 19 5.67 0.39 -15.25
CA GLY A 19 4.27 0.29 -14.85
C GLY A 19 4.01 0.95 -13.51
N GLU A 20 4.87 0.74 -12.52
CA GLU A 20 4.76 1.38 -11.21
C GLU A 20 4.97 2.91 -11.29
N ILE A 21 5.92 3.39 -12.12
CA ILE A 21 6.11 4.84 -12.35
C ILE A 21 4.87 5.44 -13.03
N ILE A 22 4.29 4.76 -14.03
CA ILE A 22 3.07 5.21 -14.69
C ILE A 22 1.93 5.33 -13.68
N ALA A 23 1.75 4.33 -12.81
CA ALA A 23 0.74 4.37 -11.76
C ALA A 23 0.98 5.53 -10.78
N ALA A 24 2.21 5.71 -10.30
CA ALA A 24 2.56 6.77 -9.35
C ALA A 24 2.33 8.17 -9.92
N LEU A 25 2.76 8.43 -11.16
CA LEU A 25 2.54 9.71 -11.84
C LEU A 25 1.05 9.97 -12.09
N SER A 26 0.31 8.94 -12.52
CA SER A 26 -1.12 9.02 -12.76
C SER A 26 -1.90 9.32 -11.47
N ALA A 27 -1.64 8.57 -10.39
CA ALA A 27 -2.25 8.80 -9.08
C ALA A 27 -1.91 10.21 -8.53
N ALA A 28 -0.65 10.63 -8.63
CA ALA A 28 -0.23 11.97 -8.21
C ALA A 28 -0.95 13.07 -9.02
N SER A 29 -1.16 12.88 -10.33
CA SER A 29 -1.85 13.87 -11.17
C SER A 29 -3.30 14.12 -10.76
N ILE A 30 -3.96 13.11 -10.18
CA ILE A 30 -5.31 13.22 -9.63
C ILE A 30 -5.28 14.03 -8.34
N VAL A 31 -4.29 13.80 -7.47
CA VAL A 31 -4.11 14.57 -6.23
C VAL A 31 -3.86 16.05 -6.53
N PHE A 32 -3.00 16.34 -7.51
CA PHE A 32 -2.63 17.71 -7.90
C PHE A 32 -3.56 18.32 -8.97
N LYS A 33 -4.79 17.82 -9.09
CA LYS A 33 -5.74 18.25 -10.12
C LYS A 33 -6.03 19.75 -10.09
N GLN A 34 -5.88 20.43 -8.95
CA GLN A 34 -6.08 21.88 -8.84
C GLN A 34 -4.87 22.67 -9.38
N GLU A 35 -3.67 22.10 -9.30
CA GLU A 35 -2.44 22.59 -9.89
C GLU A 35 -2.34 22.15 -11.37
N ASN A 36 -3.28 22.60 -12.19
CA ASN A 36 -3.49 22.16 -13.58
C ASN A 36 -2.21 21.99 -14.43
N VAL A 37 -1.22 22.89 -14.29
CA VAL A 37 0.05 22.79 -15.02
C VAL A 37 0.84 21.56 -14.58
N TYR A 38 1.02 21.39 -13.27
CA TYR A 38 1.77 20.28 -12.71
C TYR A 38 1.05 18.94 -12.91
N SER A 39 -0.26 18.87 -12.65
CA SER A 39 -1.05 17.67 -12.97
C SER A 39 -0.97 17.30 -14.45
N GLY A 40 -1.07 18.28 -15.36
CA GLY A 40 -0.91 18.04 -16.79
C GLY A 40 0.49 17.57 -17.19
N GLU A 41 1.55 18.01 -16.52
CA GLU A 41 2.92 17.50 -16.75
C GLU A 41 3.08 16.05 -16.27
N LEU A 42 2.48 15.69 -15.14
CA LEU A 42 2.47 14.32 -14.62
C LEU A 42 1.75 13.36 -15.58
N ILE A 43 0.55 13.73 -16.06
CA ILE A 43 -0.21 12.93 -17.04
C ILE A 43 0.61 12.76 -18.31
N LYS A 44 1.15 13.84 -18.89
CA LYS A 44 1.98 13.76 -20.11
C LYS A 44 3.20 12.87 -19.95
N ALA A 45 3.82 12.86 -18.76
CA ALA A 45 4.94 11.97 -18.46
C ALA A 45 4.47 10.50 -18.39
N ALA A 46 3.34 10.24 -17.72
CA ALA A 46 2.75 8.92 -17.62
C ALA A 46 2.33 8.35 -18.99
N GLU A 47 1.67 9.15 -19.83
CA GLU A 47 1.27 8.76 -21.20
C GLU A 47 2.50 8.41 -22.06
N LYS A 48 3.56 9.24 -22.02
CA LYS A 48 4.79 8.97 -22.77
C LYS A 48 5.48 7.68 -22.31
N LEU A 49 5.51 7.43 -21.01
CA LEU A 49 6.06 6.20 -20.45
C LEU A 49 5.19 5.01 -20.84
N TYR A 50 3.86 5.13 -20.75
CA TYR A 50 2.93 4.09 -21.17
C TYR A 50 3.10 3.71 -22.64
N ASP A 51 3.10 4.70 -23.54
CA ASP A 51 3.36 4.50 -24.97
C ASP A 51 4.73 3.87 -25.21
N PHE A 52 5.73 4.21 -24.40
CA PHE A 52 7.04 3.55 -24.43
C PHE A 52 6.97 2.09 -23.97
N THR A 53 6.23 1.78 -22.92
CA THR A 53 6.15 0.45 -22.30
C THR A 53 5.35 -0.57 -23.10
N ILE A 54 4.25 -0.15 -23.73
CA ILE A 54 3.32 -1.06 -24.44
C ILE A 54 3.56 -1.11 -25.96
N ARG A 55 4.60 -0.42 -26.45
CA ARG A 55 4.95 -0.38 -27.86
C ARG A 55 5.19 -1.78 -28.40
N ASN A 56 4.68 -2.08 -29.60
CA ASN A 56 4.79 -3.40 -30.22
C ASN A 56 5.53 -3.32 -31.55
N ASP A 57 6.75 -2.77 -31.51
CA ASP A 57 7.67 -2.72 -32.65
C ASP A 57 8.79 -3.77 -32.54
N THR A 58 9.47 -4.03 -33.66
CA THR A 58 10.52 -5.05 -33.73
C THR A 58 11.70 -4.65 -32.83
N GLY A 59 11.90 -5.40 -31.75
CA GLY A 59 12.99 -5.18 -30.78
C GLY A 59 12.55 -4.61 -29.43
N HIS A 60 11.25 -4.33 -29.26
CA HIS A 60 10.69 -4.05 -27.94
C HIS A 60 10.42 -5.34 -27.19
N GLU A 61 11.04 -5.49 -26.03
CA GLU A 61 10.83 -6.62 -25.13
C GLU A 61 10.26 -6.09 -23.82
N GLN A 62 9.21 -6.74 -23.33
CA GLN A 62 8.69 -6.55 -21.98
C GLN A 62 9.33 -7.58 -21.05
N GLY A 63 9.49 -7.23 -19.78
CA GLY A 63 10.06 -8.13 -18.78
C GLY A 63 10.21 -7.46 -17.43
N THR A 64 11.00 -8.10 -16.56
CA THR A 64 11.31 -7.55 -15.25
C THR A 64 12.62 -6.75 -15.28
N TYR A 65 12.70 -5.68 -14.48
CA TYR A 65 13.91 -4.87 -14.38
C TYR A 65 15.09 -5.67 -13.85
N THR A 66 14.82 -6.69 -13.02
CA THR A 66 15.83 -7.57 -12.43
C THR A 66 16.45 -8.53 -13.42
N GLU A 67 15.85 -8.80 -14.57
CA GLU A 67 16.53 -9.54 -15.65
C GLU A 67 17.51 -8.65 -16.42
N VAL A 68 17.28 -7.34 -16.46
CA VAL A 68 18.12 -6.39 -17.18
C VAL A 68 19.40 -6.15 -16.39
N SER A 69 20.54 -6.70 -16.82
CA SER A 69 21.82 -6.59 -16.11
C SER A 69 22.23 -5.14 -15.77
N ALA A 70 22.03 -4.20 -16.71
CA ALA A 70 22.38 -2.79 -16.54
C ALA A 70 21.43 -2.00 -15.61
N CYS A 71 20.25 -2.56 -15.30
CA CYS A 71 19.22 -1.95 -14.48
C CYS A 71 19.13 -2.67 -13.12
N GLY A 72 18.76 -3.95 -13.13
CA GLY A 72 18.66 -4.79 -11.95
C GLY A 72 19.95 -4.95 -11.16
N GLY A 73 21.12 -4.86 -11.82
CA GLY A 73 22.45 -4.75 -11.18
C GLY A 73 22.59 -5.46 -9.82
N GLU A 74 22.89 -4.68 -8.79
CA GLU A 74 22.88 -5.12 -7.39
C GLU A 74 21.47 -5.07 -6.77
N ALA A 75 20.56 -4.27 -7.33
CA ALA A 75 19.19 -4.09 -6.83
C ALA A 75 18.40 -5.42 -6.77
N ARG A 76 18.64 -6.36 -7.69
CA ARG A 76 18.02 -7.70 -7.68
C ARG A 76 18.33 -8.53 -6.42
N LYS A 77 19.35 -8.17 -5.64
CA LYS A 77 19.64 -8.83 -4.35
C LYS A 77 18.77 -8.29 -3.21
N PHE A 78 18.13 -7.14 -3.40
CA PHE A 78 17.33 -6.45 -2.39
C PHE A 78 15.84 -6.44 -2.76
N TYR A 79 15.53 -6.07 -4.00
CA TYR A 79 14.16 -5.93 -4.52
C TYR A 79 14.01 -6.81 -5.76
N ASN A 80 13.97 -8.12 -5.58
CA ASN A 80 13.85 -9.03 -6.72
C ASN A 80 12.41 -9.05 -7.28
N SER A 81 12.25 -8.72 -8.56
CA SER A 81 10.96 -8.78 -9.24
C SER A 81 10.56 -10.23 -9.58
N THR A 82 9.30 -10.58 -9.35
CA THR A 82 8.72 -11.90 -9.67
C THR A 82 7.86 -11.91 -10.92
N GLY A 83 7.40 -10.74 -11.38
CA GLY A 83 6.50 -10.55 -12.51
C GLY A 83 6.50 -9.09 -12.97
N TYR A 84 5.74 -8.79 -14.00
CA TYR A 84 5.56 -7.41 -14.48
C TYR A 84 4.18 -7.14 -15.06
N ILE A 85 3.38 -8.18 -15.32
CA ILE A 85 2.07 -8.02 -15.93
C ILE A 85 1.11 -7.36 -14.93
N ASP A 86 1.25 -7.62 -13.63
CA ASP A 86 0.45 -6.93 -12.62
C ASP A 86 0.74 -5.42 -12.57
N GLU A 87 1.99 -4.98 -12.75
CA GLU A 87 2.30 -3.54 -12.91
C GLU A 87 1.77 -2.94 -14.20
N LEU A 88 1.70 -3.71 -15.29
CA LEU A 88 1.06 -3.24 -16.53
C LEU A 88 -0.43 -2.96 -16.33
N VAL A 89 -1.13 -3.88 -15.66
CA VAL A 89 -2.54 -3.72 -15.31
C VAL A 89 -2.72 -2.56 -14.32
N TRP A 90 -1.86 -2.46 -13.31
CA TRP A 90 -1.87 -1.38 -12.31
C TRP A 90 -1.66 0.00 -12.95
N GLY A 91 -0.61 0.14 -13.76
CA GLY A 91 -0.29 1.37 -14.49
C GLY A 91 -1.40 1.79 -15.45
N GLY A 92 -1.92 0.85 -16.25
CA GLY A 92 -3.05 1.12 -17.15
C GLY A 92 -4.32 1.55 -16.41
N THR A 93 -4.63 0.90 -15.29
CA THR A 93 -5.80 1.24 -14.46
C THR A 93 -5.71 2.65 -13.87
N TRP A 94 -4.55 3.02 -13.32
CA TRP A 94 -4.35 4.38 -12.78
C TRP A 94 -4.31 5.45 -13.86
N LEU A 95 -3.70 5.17 -15.01
CA LEU A 95 -3.69 6.11 -16.13
C LEU A 95 -5.10 6.31 -16.70
N PHE A 96 -5.92 5.26 -16.73
CA PHE A 96 -7.35 5.38 -17.00
C PHE A 96 -8.05 6.31 -16.00
N PHE A 97 -7.83 6.15 -14.70
CA PHE A 97 -8.42 7.06 -13.70
C PHE A 97 -7.97 8.51 -13.88
N ALA A 98 -6.71 8.73 -14.24
CA ALA A 98 -6.16 10.06 -14.45
C ALA A 98 -6.72 10.74 -15.70
N THR A 99 -7.02 9.99 -16.76
CA THR A 99 -7.32 10.56 -18.10
C THR A 99 -8.77 10.38 -18.55
N GLY A 100 -9.47 9.35 -18.06
CA GLY A 100 -10.74 8.89 -18.61
C GLY A 100 -10.63 8.17 -19.96
N ASN A 101 -9.43 7.92 -20.47
CA ASN A 101 -9.24 7.29 -21.77
C ASN A 101 -9.40 5.76 -21.68
N ASN A 102 -10.48 5.25 -22.26
CA ASN A 102 -10.86 3.84 -22.24
C ASN A 102 -9.81 2.89 -22.84
N SER A 103 -8.92 3.35 -23.72
CA SER A 103 -7.88 2.48 -24.28
C SER A 103 -6.93 1.93 -23.20
N TYR A 104 -6.70 2.70 -22.13
CA TYR A 104 -5.86 2.25 -21.01
C TYR A 104 -6.55 1.18 -20.17
N LEU A 105 -7.87 1.34 -19.96
CA LEU A 105 -8.65 0.33 -19.26
C LEU A 105 -8.77 -0.96 -20.09
N GLU A 106 -9.01 -0.83 -21.40
CA GLU A 106 -9.06 -1.97 -22.33
C GLU A 106 -7.80 -2.82 -22.23
N TYR A 107 -6.63 -2.20 -22.38
CA TYR A 107 -5.36 -2.89 -22.21
C TYR A 107 -5.21 -3.54 -20.82
N ALA A 108 -5.54 -2.82 -19.75
CA ALA A 108 -5.44 -3.36 -18.38
C ALA A 108 -6.34 -4.59 -18.21
N THR A 109 -7.58 -4.53 -18.69
CA THR A 109 -8.52 -5.64 -18.59
C THR A 109 -8.16 -6.84 -19.49
N GLU A 110 -7.60 -6.60 -20.68
CA GLU A 110 -7.08 -7.65 -21.56
C GLU A 110 -5.88 -8.37 -20.94
N LYS A 111 -5.07 -7.68 -20.14
CA LYS A 111 -3.90 -8.24 -19.46
C LYS A 111 -4.21 -8.85 -18.09
N PHE A 112 -5.43 -8.68 -17.57
CA PHE A 112 -5.76 -9.11 -16.21
C PHE A 112 -5.59 -10.63 -16.03
N GLU A 113 -6.14 -11.45 -16.93
CA GLU A 113 -5.99 -12.92 -16.87
C GLU A 113 -4.52 -13.35 -16.92
N ALA A 114 -3.71 -12.71 -17.78
CA ALA A 114 -2.28 -12.99 -17.85
C ALA A 114 -1.53 -12.58 -16.56
N ALA A 115 -1.98 -11.53 -15.86
CA ALA A 115 -1.44 -11.18 -14.54
C ALA A 115 -1.82 -12.21 -13.49
N GLU A 116 -3.03 -12.78 -13.56
CA GLU A 116 -3.45 -13.87 -12.68
C GLU A 116 -2.61 -15.13 -12.89
N ASP A 117 -2.27 -15.45 -14.13
CA ASP A 117 -1.42 -16.60 -14.48
C ASP A 117 0.06 -16.42 -14.09
N GLU A 118 0.57 -15.18 -14.07
CA GLU A 118 1.96 -14.87 -13.69
C GLU A 118 2.16 -14.79 -12.17
N GLU A 119 1.08 -14.57 -11.38
CA GLU A 119 1.18 -14.36 -9.93
C GLU A 119 1.91 -15.53 -9.23
N ALA A 120 3.00 -15.20 -8.55
CA ALA A 120 3.74 -16.20 -7.77
C ALA A 120 2.89 -16.66 -6.57
N ILE A 121 2.95 -17.96 -6.24
CA ILE A 121 2.22 -18.53 -5.08
C ILE A 121 2.59 -17.81 -3.76
N SER A 122 3.82 -17.33 -3.63
CA SER A 122 4.29 -16.57 -2.47
C SER A 122 3.69 -15.17 -2.37
N ASP A 123 3.18 -14.64 -3.48
CA ASP A 123 2.62 -13.28 -3.61
C ASP A 123 1.09 -13.26 -3.53
N THR A 124 0.44 -14.42 -3.61
CA THR A 124 -1.02 -14.54 -3.62
C THR A 124 -1.66 -13.90 -2.39
N GLY A 125 -2.54 -12.92 -2.63
CA GLY A 125 -3.29 -12.21 -1.58
C GLY A 125 -2.47 -11.20 -0.79
N ILE A 126 -1.26 -10.86 -1.25
CA ILE A 126 -0.39 -9.86 -0.64
C ILE A 126 -0.33 -8.63 -1.57
N PHE A 127 -0.65 -7.46 -1.02
CA PHE A 127 -0.42 -6.19 -1.69
C PHE A 127 0.80 -5.51 -1.08
N TYR A 128 1.84 -5.35 -1.88
CA TYR A 128 3.12 -4.78 -1.46
C TYR A 128 3.93 -4.30 -2.68
N TRP A 129 5.18 -3.89 -2.46
CA TRP A 129 6.02 -3.29 -3.51
C TRP A 129 6.24 -4.16 -4.76
N ASN A 130 6.05 -5.48 -4.69
CA ASN A 130 6.32 -6.41 -5.80
C ASN A 130 5.06 -6.97 -6.48
N ASN A 131 3.92 -7.11 -5.79
CA ASN A 131 2.66 -7.59 -6.40
C ASN A 131 1.52 -6.59 -6.20
N LYS A 132 0.92 -6.11 -7.30
CA LYS A 132 -0.19 -5.14 -7.33
C LYS A 132 -1.52 -5.77 -7.67
N LEU A 133 -1.54 -7.02 -8.13
CA LEU A 133 -2.73 -7.68 -8.67
C LEU A 133 -3.91 -7.64 -7.70
N THR A 134 -3.66 -7.92 -6.43
CA THR A 134 -4.67 -7.93 -5.37
C THR A 134 -5.31 -6.54 -5.16
N ALA A 135 -4.51 -5.45 -5.19
CA ALA A 135 -5.05 -4.10 -5.09
C ALA A 135 -5.76 -3.66 -6.37
N THR A 136 -5.22 -4.04 -7.53
CA THR A 136 -5.86 -3.79 -8.83
C THR A 136 -7.23 -4.47 -8.91
N ALA A 137 -7.36 -5.69 -8.40
CA ALA A 137 -8.64 -6.39 -8.33
C ALA A 137 -9.68 -5.59 -7.52
N VAL A 138 -9.28 -5.01 -6.38
CA VAL A 138 -10.17 -4.14 -5.57
C VAL A 138 -10.58 -2.88 -6.33
N LEU A 139 -9.67 -2.28 -7.11
CA LEU A 139 -9.98 -1.10 -7.93
C LEU A 139 -10.94 -1.42 -9.09
N LEU A 140 -10.71 -2.53 -9.82
CA LEU A 140 -11.59 -2.97 -10.90
C LEU A 140 -12.97 -3.38 -10.36
N THR A 141 -13.02 -4.04 -9.20
CA THR A 141 -14.29 -4.34 -8.50
C THR A 141 -15.08 -3.07 -8.21
N ARG A 142 -14.39 -1.98 -7.85
CA ARG A 142 -15.03 -0.68 -7.66
C ARG A 142 -15.69 -0.18 -8.94
N LEU A 143 -14.96 -0.24 -10.07
CA LEU A 143 -15.51 0.14 -11.37
C LEU A 143 -16.75 -0.69 -11.71
N ARG A 144 -16.69 -2.02 -11.53
CA ARG A 144 -17.84 -2.89 -11.73
C ARG A 144 -19.05 -2.47 -10.90
N PHE A 145 -18.83 -2.17 -9.63
CA PHE A 145 -19.91 -1.88 -8.68
C PHE A 145 -20.59 -0.52 -8.90
N PHE A 146 -19.85 0.49 -9.35
CA PHE A 146 -20.34 1.87 -9.38
C PHE A 146 -20.38 2.51 -10.78
N HIS A 147 -19.69 1.93 -11.75
CA HIS A 147 -19.50 2.50 -13.09
C HIS A 147 -19.74 1.50 -14.23
N ASP A 148 -20.30 0.31 -13.94
CA ASP A 148 -20.60 -0.79 -14.88
C ASP A 148 -20.45 -0.40 -16.36
N LEU A 149 -19.23 -0.60 -16.88
CA LEU A 149 -18.84 -0.17 -18.22
C LEU A 149 -19.24 -1.18 -19.29
N GLY A 150 -19.75 -2.36 -18.91
CA GLY A 150 -20.13 -3.42 -19.82
C GLY A 150 -18.99 -3.98 -20.68
N TYR A 151 -19.34 -4.51 -21.85
CA TYR A 151 -18.38 -5.06 -22.82
C TYR A 151 -17.38 -3.98 -23.31
N PRO A 152 -16.08 -4.28 -23.48
CA PRO A 152 -15.43 -5.61 -23.39
C PRO A 152 -14.93 -5.99 -21.99
N TYR A 153 -15.21 -5.19 -20.97
CA TYR A 153 -14.53 -5.27 -19.67
C TYR A 153 -15.11 -6.33 -18.72
N GLU A 154 -16.34 -6.81 -18.95
CA GLU A 154 -17.10 -7.61 -17.98
C GLU A 154 -16.35 -8.84 -17.46
N SER A 155 -15.59 -9.55 -18.32
CA SER A 155 -14.85 -10.76 -17.89
C SER A 155 -13.80 -10.44 -16.82
N ALA A 156 -12.97 -9.41 -17.04
CA ALA A 156 -11.96 -8.98 -16.08
C ALA A 156 -12.59 -8.37 -14.83
N MET A 157 -13.70 -7.64 -14.98
CA MET A 157 -14.46 -7.07 -13.86
C MET A 157 -15.09 -8.16 -12.99
N GLU A 158 -15.63 -9.21 -13.61
CA GLU A 158 -16.15 -10.39 -12.90
C GLU A 158 -15.03 -11.12 -12.17
N SER A 159 -13.93 -11.45 -12.85
CA SER A 159 -12.76 -12.11 -12.23
C SER A 159 -12.22 -11.31 -11.04
N SER A 160 -11.97 -10.01 -11.24
CA SER A 160 -11.46 -9.12 -10.18
C SER A 160 -12.39 -9.02 -8.96
N SER A 161 -13.71 -9.01 -9.17
CA SER A 161 -14.67 -9.01 -8.06
C SER A 161 -14.73 -10.35 -7.32
N SER A 162 -14.66 -11.48 -8.03
CA SER A 162 -14.55 -12.82 -7.43
C SER A 162 -13.27 -12.95 -6.60
N ARG A 163 -12.13 -12.52 -7.16
CA ARG A 163 -10.84 -12.48 -6.47
C ARG A 163 -10.88 -11.58 -5.24
N THR A 164 -11.52 -10.41 -5.34
CA THR A 164 -11.69 -9.50 -4.20
C THR A 164 -12.51 -10.14 -3.09
N ASP A 165 -13.62 -10.81 -3.42
CA ASP A 165 -14.43 -11.52 -2.44
C ASP A 165 -13.61 -12.61 -1.73
N GLN A 166 -12.90 -13.44 -2.51
CA GLN A 166 -12.01 -14.49 -1.99
C GLN A 166 -10.90 -13.93 -1.09
N LEU A 167 -10.30 -12.80 -1.46
CA LEU A 167 -9.30 -12.11 -0.64
C LEU A 167 -9.85 -11.69 0.73
N MET A 168 -11.05 -11.10 0.76
CA MET A 168 -11.64 -10.67 2.03
C MET A 168 -11.99 -11.86 2.91
N CYS A 169 -12.42 -12.98 2.31
CA CYS A 169 -12.61 -14.23 3.02
C CYS A 169 -11.27 -14.80 3.55
N SER A 170 -10.18 -14.74 2.78
CA SER A 170 -8.88 -15.25 3.23
C SER A 170 -8.33 -14.46 4.42
N TYR A 171 -8.50 -13.14 4.47
CA TYR A 171 -8.12 -12.33 5.63
C TYR A 171 -8.87 -12.71 6.92
N LEU A 172 -10.07 -13.26 6.78
CA LEU A 172 -10.91 -13.65 7.91
C LEU A 172 -10.75 -15.14 8.29
N SER A 173 -10.22 -15.96 7.39
CA SER A 173 -10.03 -17.40 7.58
C SER A 173 -8.67 -17.73 8.19
N ASP A 174 -8.69 -18.40 9.34
CA ASP A 174 -7.48 -18.93 9.98
C ASP A 174 -6.93 -20.17 9.26
N GLU A 175 -7.63 -20.72 8.27
CA GLU A 175 -7.14 -21.82 7.41
C GLU A 175 -6.25 -21.31 6.28
N ILE A 176 -6.46 -20.08 5.83
CA ILE A 176 -5.73 -19.49 4.69
C ILE A 176 -4.60 -18.60 5.18
N PHE A 177 -4.91 -17.61 6.04
CA PHE A 177 -3.91 -16.76 6.66
C PHE A 177 -3.92 -16.96 8.18
N ASN A 178 -2.81 -17.47 8.68
CA ASN A 178 -2.61 -17.62 10.12
C ASN A 178 -2.62 -16.24 10.79
N LYS A 179 -2.96 -16.23 12.08
CA LYS A 179 -2.79 -15.07 12.94
C LYS A 179 -1.89 -15.43 14.10
N THR A 180 -1.12 -14.46 14.59
CA THR A 180 -0.40 -14.61 15.87
C THR A 180 -1.40 -14.79 17.02
N GLU A 181 -0.93 -15.18 18.20
CA GLU A 181 -1.79 -15.26 19.40
C GLU A 181 -2.40 -13.89 19.74
N GLY A 182 -1.66 -12.81 19.47
CA GLY A 182 -2.11 -11.42 19.58
C GLY A 182 -3.05 -10.94 18.47
N GLY A 183 -3.30 -11.75 17.43
CA GLY A 183 -4.27 -11.45 16.37
C GLY A 183 -3.73 -10.68 15.16
N LEU A 184 -2.40 -10.55 15.02
CA LEU A 184 -1.77 -10.01 13.81
C LEU A 184 -1.89 -11.01 12.66
N ILE A 185 -2.35 -10.57 11.49
CA ILE A 185 -2.40 -11.42 10.30
C ILE A 185 -1.00 -11.71 9.75
N LEU A 186 -0.74 -12.98 9.40
CA LEU A 186 0.51 -13.45 8.81
C LEU A 186 0.25 -13.91 7.37
N GLN A 187 0.51 -13.01 6.42
CA GLN A 187 0.28 -13.28 4.99
C GLN A 187 1.45 -13.99 4.31
N SER A 188 2.69 -13.63 4.68
CA SER A 188 3.90 -14.23 4.11
C SER A 188 4.43 -15.36 4.99
N ARG A 189 4.90 -16.45 4.37
CA ARG A 189 5.47 -17.62 5.05
C ARG A 189 6.92 -17.41 5.51
N ASP A 190 7.62 -16.44 4.94
CA ASP A 190 9.06 -16.24 5.17
C ASP A 190 9.35 -15.15 6.23
N ASN A 191 8.36 -14.78 7.05
CA ASN A 191 8.53 -13.87 8.18
C ASN A 191 9.21 -12.52 7.81
N GLY A 192 8.78 -11.92 6.69
CA GLY A 192 9.26 -10.62 6.16
C GLY A 192 8.90 -9.41 7.04
N GLU A 193 8.32 -8.35 6.47
CA GLU A 193 7.81 -7.18 7.22
C GLU A 193 6.30 -7.38 7.54
N PRO A 194 5.91 -8.15 8.58
CA PRO A 194 4.50 -8.51 8.79
C PRO A 194 3.59 -7.30 9.03
N LEU A 195 4.10 -6.19 9.56
CA LEU A 195 3.30 -4.99 9.76
C LEU A 195 3.02 -4.22 8.46
N GLU A 196 3.88 -4.32 7.43
CA GLU A 196 3.57 -3.80 6.10
C GLU A 196 2.32 -4.49 5.55
N TYR A 197 2.35 -5.83 5.54
CA TYR A 197 1.26 -6.62 4.99
C TYR A 197 -0.05 -6.44 5.77
N ALA A 198 0.03 -6.43 7.12
CA ALA A 198 -1.14 -6.15 7.94
C ALA A 198 -1.72 -4.74 7.68
N ALA A 199 -0.87 -3.74 7.43
CA ALA A 199 -1.33 -2.40 7.07
C ALA A 199 -2.01 -2.38 5.70
N THR A 200 -1.44 -3.02 4.67
CA THR A 200 -2.08 -3.05 3.34
C THR A 200 -3.36 -3.88 3.32
N ALA A 201 -3.41 -5.01 4.05
CA ALA A 201 -4.65 -5.77 4.25
C ALA A 201 -5.72 -4.96 4.99
N THR A 202 -5.32 -4.13 5.96
CA THR A 202 -6.23 -3.18 6.61
C THR A 202 -6.82 -2.20 5.60
N PHE A 203 -5.97 -1.59 4.78
CA PHE A 203 -6.38 -0.64 3.76
C PHE A 203 -7.38 -1.26 2.78
N LEU A 204 -7.05 -2.41 2.18
CA LEU A 204 -7.91 -3.08 1.20
C LEU A 204 -9.23 -3.55 1.80
N SER A 205 -9.21 -4.17 2.98
CA SER A 205 -10.43 -4.64 3.66
C SER A 205 -11.33 -3.49 4.07
N LYS A 206 -10.77 -2.37 4.54
CA LYS A 206 -11.55 -1.18 4.87
C LYS A 206 -12.17 -0.56 3.63
N LEU A 207 -11.38 -0.41 2.56
CA LEU A 207 -11.83 0.14 1.29
C LEU A 207 -13.00 -0.69 0.72
N TYR A 208 -12.87 -2.00 0.68
CA TYR A 208 -13.94 -2.89 0.22
C TYR A 208 -15.17 -2.87 1.14
N SER A 209 -14.97 -2.76 2.45
CA SER A 209 -16.09 -2.61 3.39
C SER A 209 -16.93 -1.35 3.11
N ASP A 210 -16.30 -0.26 2.65
CA ASP A 210 -17.03 0.94 2.26
C ASP A 210 -17.81 0.72 0.96
N TYR A 211 -17.30 -0.08 0.03
CA TYR A 211 -18.05 -0.44 -1.18
C TYR A 211 -19.32 -1.20 -0.83
N LEU A 212 -19.22 -2.18 0.06
CA LEU A 212 -20.38 -2.96 0.53
C LEU A 212 -21.40 -2.08 1.25
N ASP A 213 -20.95 -1.15 2.09
CA ASP A 213 -21.83 -0.22 2.81
C ASP A 213 -22.57 0.71 1.84
N LEU A 214 -21.89 1.25 0.83
CA LEU A 214 -22.48 2.08 -0.23
C LEU A 214 -23.53 1.31 -1.04
N LEU A 215 -23.24 0.05 -1.36
CA LEU A 215 -24.17 -0.86 -2.02
C LEU A 215 -25.27 -1.41 -1.10
N ARG A 216 -25.26 -1.06 0.20
CA ARG A 216 -26.15 -1.57 1.24
C ARG A 216 -26.13 -3.11 1.35
N ARG A 217 -24.98 -3.72 1.09
CA ARG A 217 -24.74 -5.15 1.28
C ARG A 217 -24.31 -5.42 2.71
N SER A 218 -25.00 -6.35 3.37
CA SER A 218 -24.67 -6.75 4.75
C SER A 218 -23.48 -7.70 4.85
N GLY A 219 -23.01 -8.23 3.72
CA GLY A 219 -21.96 -9.24 3.64
C GLY A 219 -21.81 -9.81 2.23
N VAL A 220 -20.89 -10.75 2.08
CA VAL A 220 -20.53 -11.42 0.84
C VAL A 220 -20.32 -12.91 1.12
N SER A 221 -20.59 -13.76 0.13
CA SER A 221 -20.29 -15.20 0.16
C SER A 221 -19.13 -15.49 -0.78
N CYS A 222 -18.18 -16.31 -0.32
CA CYS A 222 -17.01 -16.76 -1.09
C CYS A 222 -17.04 -18.29 -1.22
N GLY A 223 -18.06 -18.84 -1.90
CA GLY A 223 -18.26 -20.28 -1.98
C GLY A 223 -19.02 -20.84 -0.77
N SER A 224 -18.41 -21.77 -0.01
CA SER A 224 -19.01 -22.32 1.22
C SER A 224 -18.94 -21.36 2.40
N ASP A 225 -18.04 -20.37 2.33
CA ASP A 225 -17.83 -19.37 3.37
C ASP A 225 -18.49 -18.03 3.04
N GLY A 226 -18.41 -17.11 3.99
CA GLY A 226 -18.83 -15.73 3.80
C GLY A 226 -18.53 -14.88 5.02
N PHE A 227 -18.67 -13.58 4.86
CA PHE A 227 -18.44 -12.62 5.94
C PHE A 227 -19.52 -11.56 5.98
N SER A 228 -19.74 -11.02 7.18
CA SER A 228 -20.57 -9.82 7.35
C SER A 228 -19.72 -8.56 7.20
N LEU A 229 -20.34 -7.47 6.76
CA LEU A 229 -19.74 -6.13 6.74
C LEU A 229 -19.16 -5.74 8.11
N LYS A 230 -19.85 -6.12 9.20
CA LYS A 230 -19.39 -5.88 10.57
C LYS A 230 -18.11 -6.66 10.87
N THR A 231 -18.02 -7.91 10.43
CA THR A 231 -16.83 -8.76 10.61
C THR A 231 -15.63 -8.17 9.87
N LEU A 232 -15.81 -7.79 8.60
CA LEU A 232 -14.73 -7.21 7.80
C LEU A 232 -14.22 -5.89 8.41
N ARG A 233 -15.12 -4.98 8.80
CA ARG A 233 -14.75 -3.74 9.49
C ARG A 233 -14.03 -3.99 10.83
N SER A 234 -14.43 -5.03 11.55
CA SER A 234 -13.79 -5.40 12.81
C SER A 234 -12.36 -5.90 12.59
N PHE A 235 -12.13 -6.68 11.53
CA PHE A 235 -10.79 -7.11 11.12
C PHE A 235 -9.89 -5.92 10.75
N SER A 236 -10.34 -5.02 9.87
CA SER A 236 -9.56 -3.84 9.47
C SER A 236 -9.16 -3.02 10.70
N MET A 237 -10.09 -2.83 11.63
CA MET A 237 -9.83 -2.10 12.87
C MET A 237 -8.89 -2.85 13.83
N SER A 238 -8.93 -4.19 13.87
CA SER A 238 -8.07 -4.97 14.77
C SER A 238 -6.60 -4.90 14.35
N GLN A 239 -6.32 -4.95 13.05
CA GLN A 239 -4.95 -4.90 12.54
C GLN A 239 -4.28 -3.55 12.87
N VAL A 240 -4.92 -2.40 12.61
CA VAL A 240 -4.34 -1.09 13.01
C VAL A 240 -4.21 -0.94 14.53
N LYS A 241 -5.10 -1.54 15.31
CA LYS A 241 -4.98 -1.56 16.78
C LYS A 241 -3.78 -2.35 17.27
N TYR A 242 -3.40 -3.41 16.55
CA TYR A 242 -2.20 -4.18 16.83
C TYR A 242 -0.93 -3.32 16.60
N LEU A 243 -0.91 -2.51 15.52
CA LEU A 243 0.24 -1.68 15.15
C LEU A 243 0.52 -0.51 16.12
N LEU A 244 -0.53 0.16 16.62
CA LEU A 244 -0.41 1.47 17.30
C LEU A 244 -1.14 1.54 18.66
N PRO A 245 -0.51 1.97 19.77
CA PRO A 245 -1.14 2.47 20.99
C PRO A 245 -1.32 3.97 20.98
N CYS A 246 -2.54 4.41 21.25
CA CYS A 246 -2.84 5.74 21.75
C CYS A 246 -2.63 5.77 23.26
N SER A 247 -1.70 6.60 23.72
CA SER A 247 -1.58 6.98 25.13
C SER A 247 -2.65 8.01 25.49
N ASN A 248 -3.19 7.93 26.71
CA ASN A 248 -4.14 8.90 27.27
C ASN A 248 -3.60 10.34 27.32
N ASN A 249 -2.31 10.57 27.07
CA ASN A 249 -1.66 11.89 27.14
C ASN A 249 -1.16 12.46 25.81
N TYR A 250 -1.37 11.79 24.67
CA TYR A 250 -1.00 12.34 23.37
C TYR A 250 -2.12 12.09 22.36
N ALA A 251 -2.83 13.17 22.01
CA ALA A 251 -3.97 13.18 21.10
C ALA A 251 -3.56 12.65 19.70
N PRO A 252 -3.94 11.42 19.33
CA PRO A 252 -3.30 10.66 18.25
C PRO A 252 -3.83 10.96 16.84
N VAL A 253 -4.64 11.99 16.69
CA VAL A 253 -5.13 12.47 15.38
C VAL A 253 -4.89 13.97 15.21
N LYS A 254 -4.53 14.68 16.29
CA LYS A 254 -4.40 16.14 16.29
C LYS A 254 -3.04 16.65 15.79
N GLN A 255 -2.07 15.77 15.53
CA GLN A 255 -0.76 16.16 14.99
C GLN A 255 -0.48 15.57 13.60
N ILE A 256 -0.95 14.35 13.31
CA ILE A 256 -0.73 13.72 11.99
C ILE A 256 -1.66 14.32 10.91
N LEU A 257 -2.86 14.82 11.28
CA LEU A 257 -3.80 15.44 10.32
C LEU A 257 -3.91 16.97 10.39
N HIS A 258 -3.25 17.62 11.35
CA HIS A 258 -3.39 19.07 11.57
C HIS A 258 -2.46 19.91 10.68
N LEU A 259 -1.79 19.31 9.70
CA LEU A 259 -1.16 20.06 8.62
C LEU A 259 -2.12 20.41 7.48
N TYR A 260 -3.36 19.89 7.44
CA TYR A 260 -4.26 20.14 6.29
C TYR A 260 -5.77 20.32 6.57
N THR A 261 -6.26 20.30 7.80
CA THR A 261 -7.71 20.51 8.04
C THR A 261 -8.02 21.52 9.15
N ASP A 262 -8.21 22.77 8.72
CA ASP A 262 -8.86 23.81 9.48
C ASP A 262 -10.38 23.54 9.51
N LYS A 263 -10.82 22.78 10.51
CA LYS A 263 -12.13 22.87 11.20
C LYS A 263 -12.34 21.64 12.06
N GLY A 264 -12.24 21.84 13.36
CA GLY A 264 -12.34 20.79 14.37
C GLY A 264 -13.60 19.92 14.25
N PHE A 265 -13.38 18.62 14.07
CA PHE A 265 -14.37 17.58 14.35
C PHE A 265 -13.65 16.42 15.06
N ILE A 266 -14.04 16.19 16.32
CA ILE A 266 -13.53 15.12 17.18
C ILE A 266 -14.41 13.91 16.93
N LEU A 267 -13.93 12.96 16.13
CA LEU A 267 -14.49 11.61 16.12
C LEU A 267 -14.03 10.90 17.40
N LYS A 268 -14.94 10.14 18.02
CA LYS A 268 -14.68 9.29 19.19
C LYS A 268 -13.73 8.13 18.84
N VAL A 269 -12.47 8.43 18.50
CA VAL A 269 -11.37 7.46 18.38
C VAL A 269 -10.53 7.58 19.65
N ASN A 270 -11.15 7.33 20.80
CA ASN A 270 -10.46 7.35 22.10
C ASN A 270 -9.88 5.99 22.51
N TYR A 271 -9.69 5.04 21.58
CA TYR A 271 -9.18 3.71 21.93
C TYR A 271 -8.39 3.11 20.77
N ILE A 272 -7.08 3.30 20.80
CA ILE A 272 -6.11 2.42 20.14
C ILE A 272 -5.07 2.15 21.24
N LEU A 273 -4.66 0.92 21.50
CA LEU A 273 -3.92 0.59 22.74
C LEU A 273 -2.73 -0.33 22.51
N GLY A 274 -2.15 -0.38 21.30
CA GLY A 274 -0.99 -1.24 21.04
C GLY A 274 -1.37 -2.63 21.49
N ASP A 275 -2.52 -3.06 20.97
CA ASP A 275 -3.26 -4.22 21.46
C ASP A 275 -2.60 -5.48 20.91
N ASN A 276 -1.37 -5.63 21.34
CA ASN A 276 -0.45 -6.70 21.07
C ASN A 276 0.08 -7.21 22.42
N PRO A 277 0.62 -8.44 22.48
CA PRO A 277 1.17 -9.00 23.71
C PRO A 277 2.31 -8.19 24.33
N MET A 278 3.06 -7.43 23.52
CA MET A 278 4.17 -6.57 23.97
C MET A 278 3.72 -5.26 24.64
N LYS A 279 2.42 -4.91 24.52
CA LYS A 279 1.78 -3.68 24.98
C LYS A 279 2.59 -2.44 24.61
N MET A 280 2.97 -2.36 23.34
CA MET A 280 3.79 -1.29 22.79
C MET A 280 3.35 -0.86 21.39
N SER A 281 3.87 0.28 20.94
CA SER A 281 3.79 0.75 19.57
C SER A 281 4.85 0.08 18.73
N TYR A 282 4.53 -0.17 17.47
CA TYR A 282 5.52 -0.45 16.44
C TYR A 282 5.81 0.77 15.55
N MET A 283 5.14 1.91 15.79
CA MET A 283 5.51 3.19 15.18
C MET A 283 6.38 4.00 16.14
N VAL A 284 7.54 4.40 15.64
CA VAL A 284 8.58 5.12 16.38
C VAL A 284 8.08 6.50 16.82
N GLY A 285 8.30 6.84 18.08
CA GLY A 285 7.92 8.13 18.67
C GLY A 285 6.42 8.27 18.97
N PHE A 286 5.67 7.16 18.99
CA PHE A 286 4.23 7.16 19.24
C PHE A 286 3.85 6.21 20.38
N GLY A 287 2.95 6.67 21.27
CA GLY A 287 2.58 5.94 22.49
C GLY A 287 3.64 6.01 23.60
N ASP A 288 3.36 5.36 24.73
CA ASP A 288 4.24 5.40 25.92
C ASP A 288 5.47 4.46 25.80
N LYS A 289 5.38 3.44 24.94
CA LYS A 289 6.44 2.46 24.67
C LYS A 289 6.50 2.20 23.17
N TYR A 290 7.66 2.41 22.56
CA TYR A 290 7.90 2.28 21.11
C TYR A 290 9.35 1.86 20.84
N PRO A 291 9.71 1.43 19.61
CA PRO A 291 11.07 1.00 19.29
C PRO A 291 12.03 2.20 19.31
N THR A 292 13.17 2.02 19.97
CA THR A 292 14.18 3.06 20.18
C THR A 292 15.49 2.74 19.47
N GLN A 293 15.71 1.50 19.06
CA GLN A 293 16.92 1.01 18.40
C GLN A 293 16.63 0.62 16.95
N VAL A 294 16.01 1.52 16.20
CA VAL A 294 15.60 1.32 14.79
C VAL A 294 16.83 1.10 13.90
N HIS A 295 16.80 0.11 13.00
CA HIS A 295 17.85 -0.17 12.01
C HIS A 295 17.91 0.94 10.93
N HIS A 296 18.40 2.13 11.31
CA HIS A 296 18.42 3.29 10.43
C HIS A 296 19.64 4.18 10.69
N ARG A 297 20.52 4.31 9.70
CA ARG A 297 21.83 4.99 9.82
C ARG A 297 21.72 6.44 10.30
N SER A 298 20.83 7.24 9.72
CA SER A 298 20.68 8.65 10.13
C SER A 298 19.99 8.80 11.50
N ALA A 299 19.30 7.75 11.97
CA ALA A 299 18.69 7.78 13.30
C ALA A 299 19.72 7.40 14.38
N SER A 300 20.57 6.41 14.08
CA SER A 300 21.55 5.85 15.01
C SER A 300 22.80 6.69 15.19
N ILE A 301 23.19 7.50 14.19
CA ILE A 301 24.39 8.33 14.22
C ILE A 301 24.06 9.75 14.73
N PRO A 302 24.73 10.26 15.78
CA PRO A 302 24.47 11.59 16.33
C PRO A 302 24.80 12.69 15.33
N TRP A 303 24.02 13.77 15.39
CA TRP A 303 24.25 14.96 14.58
C TRP A 303 25.19 15.93 15.29
N ASP A 304 26.49 15.67 15.20
CA ASP A 304 27.56 16.43 15.88
C ASP A 304 28.49 17.18 14.91
N ASN A 305 28.05 17.34 13.65
CA ASN A 305 28.82 17.94 12.56
C ASN A 305 30.15 17.19 12.26
N HIS A 306 30.26 15.93 12.67
CA HIS A 306 31.37 15.05 12.32
C HIS A 306 31.00 14.10 11.18
N HIS A 307 31.96 13.84 10.29
CA HIS A 307 31.80 12.86 9.23
C HIS A 307 32.32 11.50 9.68
N TYR A 308 31.44 10.52 9.70
CA TYR A 308 31.77 9.14 10.06
C TYR A 308 31.86 8.24 8.83
N SER A 309 32.84 7.35 8.82
CA SER A 309 32.96 6.27 7.86
C SER A 309 31.97 5.13 8.16
N CYS A 310 31.73 4.25 7.19
CA CYS A 310 30.87 3.08 7.40
C CYS A 310 31.41 2.15 8.48
N ALA A 311 32.73 1.96 8.57
CA ALA A 311 33.35 1.11 9.58
C ALA A 311 33.20 1.68 11.00
N GLU A 312 33.25 3.01 11.16
CA GLU A 312 32.91 3.66 12.43
C GLU A 312 31.42 3.50 12.76
N GLY A 313 30.58 3.32 11.74
CA GLY A 313 29.15 3.01 11.83
C GLY A 313 28.82 1.83 12.74
N ASP A 314 29.69 0.81 12.76
CA ASP A 314 29.46 -0.44 13.51
C ASP A 314 29.26 -0.20 15.01
N ARG A 315 29.93 0.82 15.57
CA ARG A 315 29.76 1.17 16.99
C ARG A 315 28.32 1.56 17.33
N TRP A 316 27.62 2.19 16.38
CA TRP A 316 26.19 2.48 16.54
C TRP A 316 25.35 1.30 16.11
N LEU A 317 25.70 0.54 15.08
CA LEU A 317 24.95 -0.66 14.71
C LEU A 317 24.78 -1.61 15.91
N TYR A 318 25.84 -1.81 16.70
CA TYR A 318 25.88 -2.72 17.83
C TYR A 318 25.70 -2.06 19.20
N SER A 319 25.44 -0.74 19.25
CA SER A 319 25.16 -0.06 20.52
C SER A 319 23.83 -0.51 21.12
N THR A 320 23.78 -0.71 22.43
CA THR A 320 22.52 -0.93 23.17
C THR A 320 21.81 0.36 23.54
N GLU A 321 22.42 1.52 23.28
CA GLU A 321 21.82 2.82 23.54
C GLU A 321 20.72 3.12 22.51
N PRO A 322 19.66 3.85 22.89
CA PRO A 322 18.67 4.38 21.95
C PRO A 322 19.31 5.17 20.80
N ASN A 323 18.63 5.19 19.65
CA ASN A 323 19.00 6.09 18.56
C ASN A 323 18.99 7.55 19.04
N PRO A 324 20.08 8.31 18.86
CA PRO A 324 20.17 9.70 19.29
C PRO A 324 19.17 10.61 18.57
N ASN A 325 18.76 10.26 17.34
CA ASN A 325 17.72 10.96 16.61
C ASN A 325 16.48 10.07 16.49
N VAL A 326 15.36 10.51 17.07
CA VAL A 326 14.08 9.79 16.99
C VAL A 326 13.55 9.84 15.57
N LEU A 327 13.41 8.67 14.93
CA LEU A 327 12.85 8.55 13.58
C LEU A 327 11.32 8.57 13.63
N LEU A 328 10.76 9.72 14.03
CA LEU A 328 9.34 9.88 14.30
C LEU A 328 8.45 9.42 13.14
N GLY A 329 7.47 8.57 13.44
CA GLY A 329 6.46 8.09 12.49
C GLY A 329 6.87 6.88 11.67
N ALA A 330 8.12 6.40 11.77
CA ALA A 330 8.55 5.19 11.08
C ALA A 330 7.86 3.95 11.65
N LEU A 331 7.29 3.12 10.77
CA LEU A 331 6.79 1.79 11.11
C LEU A 331 7.94 0.80 10.94
N VAL A 332 8.30 0.08 12.00
CA VAL A 332 9.30 -1.00 11.91
C VAL A 332 8.69 -2.27 11.32
N ALA A 333 9.52 -3.21 10.87
CA ALA A 333 9.10 -4.51 10.33
C ALA A 333 8.09 -5.25 11.22
N GLY A 334 8.33 -5.26 12.54
CA GLY A 334 7.40 -5.75 13.55
C GLY A 334 7.79 -7.07 14.21
N PRO A 335 6.87 -7.71 14.95
CA PRO A 335 7.16 -8.92 15.73
C PRO A 335 7.24 -10.18 14.86
N ASP A 336 7.73 -11.27 15.44
CA ASP A 336 7.67 -12.60 14.83
C ASP A 336 6.28 -13.24 14.93
N GLU A 337 6.14 -14.44 14.36
CA GLU A 337 4.89 -15.24 14.37
C GLU A 337 4.36 -15.58 15.78
N PHE A 338 5.17 -15.38 16.83
CA PHE A 338 4.82 -15.60 18.24
C PHE A 338 4.63 -14.30 19.02
N ASP A 339 4.37 -13.19 18.32
CA ASP A 339 4.23 -11.84 18.88
C ASP A 339 5.47 -11.32 19.63
N LYS A 340 6.64 -11.94 19.44
CA LYS A 340 7.87 -11.47 20.09
C LYS A 340 8.52 -10.40 19.25
N PHE A 341 8.93 -9.32 19.90
CA PHE A 341 9.63 -8.21 19.27
C PHE A 341 10.96 -7.94 19.97
N SER A 342 12.01 -7.76 19.18
CA SER A 342 13.35 -7.46 19.67
C SER A 342 13.77 -6.09 19.16
N ASP A 343 13.77 -5.08 20.06
CA ASP A 343 14.23 -3.71 19.78
C ASP A 343 15.76 -3.66 19.78
N GLU A 344 16.37 -4.33 18.81
CA GLU A 344 17.82 -4.39 18.61
C GLU A 344 18.16 -3.93 17.20
N ARG A 345 18.97 -2.86 17.10
CA ARG A 345 19.36 -2.26 15.82
C ARG A 345 20.06 -3.23 14.88
N GLY A 346 20.78 -4.21 15.42
CA GLY A 346 21.43 -5.28 14.65
C GLY A 346 20.48 -6.31 14.05
N LYS A 347 19.17 -6.24 14.33
CA LYS A 347 18.13 -7.16 13.86
C LYS A 347 17.14 -6.44 12.94
N PRO A 348 17.50 -6.24 11.66
CA PRO A 348 16.66 -5.50 10.71
C PRO A 348 15.27 -6.11 10.53
N TRP A 349 15.16 -7.44 10.57
CA TRP A 349 13.87 -8.14 10.46
C TRP A 349 12.84 -7.79 11.55
N PHE A 350 13.26 -7.17 12.66
CA PHE A 350 12.35 -6.56 13.64
C PHE A 350 12.28 -5.04 13.48
N THR A 351 13.43 -4.38 13.32
CA THR A 351 13.60 -2.95 13.59
C THR A 351 13.82 -2.08 12.34
N GLU A 352 13.90 -2.67 11.14
CA GLU A 352 14.06 -1.93 9.90
C GLU A 352 12.72 -1.32 9.47
N PRO A 353 12.66 0.00 9.25
CA PRO A 353 11.51 0.64 8.63
C PRO A 353 11.73 0.74 7.11
N SER A 354 10.63 0.77 6.37
CA SER A 354 10.65 0.91 4.92
C SER A 354 9.67 2.00 4.47
N ILE A 355 9.90 2.57 3.28
CA ILE A 355 8.95 3.52 2.70
C ILE A 355 7.63 2.81 2.36
N ALA A 356 7.70 1.54 1.96
CA ALA A 356 6.54 0.72 1.61
C ALA A 356 5.63 0.44 2.82
N SER A 357 6.21 0.03 3.96
CA SER A 357 5.46 -0.18 5.20
C SER A 357 4.75 1.08 5.68
N ASN A 358 5.44 2.22 5.62
CA ASN A 358 4.84 3.52 5.94
C ASN A 358 3.76 3.95 4.93
N ALA A 359 3.90 3.64 3.63
CA ALA A 359 2.87 3.92 2.63
C ALA A 359 1.57 3.13 2.93
N GLY A 360 1.70 1.84 3.22
CA GLY A 360 0.58 1.00 3.66
C GLY A 360 -0.08 1.50 4.93
N LEU A 361 0.72 1.90 5.94
CA LEU A 361 0.22 2.46 7.19
C LEU A 361 -0.59 3.75 6.97
N VAL A 362 -0.04 4.70 6.20
CA VAL A 362 -0.74 5.96 5.92
C VAL A 362 -2.06 5.69 5.18
N ALA A 363 -2.06 4.81 4.17
CA ALA A 363 -3.26 4.43 3.45
C ALA A 363 -4.32 3.81 4.38
N ALA A 364 -3.92 2.89 5.27
CA ALA A 364 -4.80 2.28 6.26
C ALA A 364 -5.40 3.31 7.23
N LEU A 365 -4.57 4.22 7.77
CA LEU A 365 -5.01 5.27 8.67
C LEU A 365 -6.00 6.22 8.00
N VAL A 366 -5.75 6.59 6.74
CA VAL A 366 -6.66 7.44 5.95
C VAL A 366 -7.96 6.70 5.67
N ALA A 367 -7.94 5.42 5.28
CA ALA A 367 -9.16 4.66 5.00
C ALA A 367 -10.03 4.43 6.24
N LEU A 368 -9.42 4.30 7.42
CA LEU A 368 -10.13 4.21 8.70
C LEU A 368 -10.60 5.58 9.22
N HIS A 369 -10.07 6.68 8.69
CA HIS A 369 -10.56 8.01 8.98
C HIS A 369 -11.87 8.25 8.23
N GLU A 370 -13.00 8.28 8.94
CA GLU A 370 -14.28 8.60 8.30
C GLU A 370 -14.26 10.04 7.77
N PRO A 371 -14.53 10.27 6.47
CA PRO A 371 -14.69 11.62 5.97
C PRO A 371 -15.92 12.28 6.59
N PRO A 372 -15.94 13.63 6.73
CA PRO A 372 -17.09 14.33 7.27
C PRO A 372 -18.34 14.02 6.43
N ARG A 373 -19.38 13.50 7.06
CA ARG A 373 -20.69 13.29 6.41
C ARG A 373 -21.18 14.64 5.89
N LYS A 374 -21.30 14.79 4.56
CA LYS A 374 -22.03 15.91 3.98
C LYS A 374 -23.47 15.85 4.47
N SER A 375 -24.04 17.02 4.82
CA SER A 375 -25.44 17.13 5.24
C SER A 375 -26.36 16.49 4.19
N SER A 376 -27.46 15.89 4.66
CA SER A 376 -28.42 15.02 3.97
C SER A 376 -29.14 15.58 2.72
N ASN A 377 -28.61 16.61 2.05
CA ASN A 377 -29.25 17.28 0.91
C ASN A 377 -28.47 17.17 -0.42
N SER A 378 -27.37 16.42 -0.52
CA SER A 378 -26.74 16.14 -1.83
C SER A 378 -26.88 14.67 -2.23
N ILE A 379 -27.52 14.44 -3.39
CA ILE A 379 -27.62 13.14 -4.06
C ILE A 379 -26.29 12.83 -4.78
N THR A 380 -25.17 13.05 -4.11
CA THR A 380 -23.83 12.82 -4.68
C THR A 380 -23.26 11.55 -4.06
N PHE A 381 -22.95 10.57 -4.90
CA PHE A 381 -22.37 9.28 -4.52
C PHE A 381 -20.91 9.37 -4.02
N ASN A 382 -20.29 10.56 -4.04
CA ASN A 382 -18.88 10.74 -3.67
C ASN A 382 -18.67 10.61 -2.15
N LEU A 383 -18.33 9.40 -1.69
CA LEU A 383 -17.93 9.07 -0.33
C LEU A 383 -16.59 8.31 -0.34
N GLY A 384 -15.81 8.40 0.74
CA GLY A 384 -14.48 7.76 0.81
C GLY A 384 -13.47 8.40 -0.16
N MET A 385 -12.70 7.58 -0.88
CA MET A 385 -11.71 8.03 -1.89
C MET A 385 -12.33 8.91 -2.98
N ASP A 386 -13.62 8.76 -3.27
CA ASP A 386 -14.33 9.57 -4.28
C ASP A 386 -14.49 11.04 -3.90
N GLN A 387 -14.35 11.39 -2.61
CA GLN A 387 -14.45 12.78 -2.19
C GLN A 387 -13.38 13.66 -2.84
N MET A 388 -12.27 13.06 -3.28
CA MET A 388 -11.19 13.76 -3.99
C MET A 388 -11.34 13.71 -5.51
N GLY A 389 -12.43 13.16 -6.04
CA GLY A 389 -12.72 13.21 -7.47
C GLY A 389 -11.89 12.26 -8.33
N ILE A 390 -11.40 11.14 -7.75
CA ILE A 390 -10.64 10.11 -8.48
C ILE A 390 -11.41 9.51 -9.68
N PHE A 391 -12.74 9.54 -9.66
CA PHE A 391 -13.61 9.07 -10.76
C PHE A 391 -14.18 10.21 -11.62
N ASP A 392 -13.81 11.47 -11.37
CA ASP A 392 -14.40 12.62 -12.07
C ASP A 392 -14.20 12.60 -13.58
N ASN A 393 -13.08 12.00 -14.03
CA ASN A 393 -12.72 11.91 -15.44
C ASN A 393 -13.36 10.70 -16.14
N ILE A 394 -14.02 9.81 -15.39
CA ILE A 394 -14.67 8.62 -15.93
C ILE A 394 -16.10 8.99 -16.32
N HIS A 395 -16.39 8.87 -17.61
CA HIS A 395 -17.70 9.14 -18.17
C HIS A 395 -18.28 7.85 -18.74
N LEU A 396 -19.52 7.52 -18.34
CA LEU A 396 -20.25 6.41 -18.93
C LEU A 396 -20.46 6.68 -20.42
N ILE A 397 -20.17 5.69 -21.26
CA ILE A 397 -20.60 5.72 -22.66
C ILE A 397 -22.12 5.54 -22.63
N THR A 398 -22.87 6.62 -22.82
CA THR A 398 -24.34 6.60 -22.93
C THR A 398 -24.81 5.97 -24.22
#